data_AF-A0A932GIX5-F1
#
_entry.id   AF-A0A932GIX5-F1
#
_cell.length_a   1.000
_cell.length_b   1.000
_cell.length_c   1.000
_cell.angle_alpha   90.00
_cell.angle_beta   90.00
_cell.angle_gamma   90.00
#
_symmetry.space_group_name_H-M   'P 1'
#
loop_
_entity.id
_entity.type
_entity.pdbx_description
1 polymer ?
#
loop_
_entity_poly.entity_id
_entity_poly.type
_entity_poly.pdbx_seq_one_letter_code
_entity_poly.pdbx_strand_id
1 'polypeptide(L)'
;MAGATMRRWGPIALAALLLVGVGALVGLRFAAGLLKGKVVEGLGPGSEVRDVGVGFSGVALEGVRIKGRAGWPAADTLRADRVAVTPSLLGLLSGDIRVRSITVGRPYLSVWRSRDGSLRFLPSLLEAGAAGPPSAGPPAPPVRISRIRLREGAVELFDATVATPPLRVRLEQIDATVRDVSAPTLAGRTRFELTGILKGVQRDGRVRVGGWLESGGRDASVGVQLRSVDLVALQPY
;
A
#
# COMPACT_ATOMS: atom_id res chain seq x y z
N MET A 1 43.30 48.33 3.98
CA MET A 1 43.71 47.12 3.23
C MET A 1 43.08 45.90 3.88
N ALA A 2 41.98 45.38 3.34
CA ALA A 2 41.31 44.18 3.88
C ALA A 2 40.73 43.37 2.72
N GLY A 3 41.37 42.26 2.37
CA GLY A 3 40.93 41.42 1.27
C GLY A 3 41.94 40.33 0.91
N ALA A 4 42.21 39.39 1.82
CA ALA A 4 43.06 38.23 1.49
C ALA A 4 42.87 36.97 2.35
N THR A 5 41.72 36.77 3.03
CA THR A 5 41.52 35.56 3.85
C THR A 5 40.40 34.62 3.37
N MET A 6 39.50 35.05 2.48
CA MET A 6 38.37 34.23 2.02
C MET A 6 38.73 33.15 0.96
N ARG A 7 39.90 33.23 0.30
CA ARG A 7 40.24 32.30 -0.81
C ARG A 7 40.73 30.91 -0.37
N ARG A 8 41.17 30.75 0.89
CA ARG A 8 41.75 29.48 1.40
C ARG A 8 40.74 28.54 2.06
N TRP A 9 39.55 29.03 2.41
CA TRP A 9 38.50 28.23 3.06
C TRP A 9 37.51 27.60 2.08
N GLY A 10 37.40 28.14 0.86
CA GLY A 10 36.58 27.58 -0.22
C GLY A 10 36.82 26.08 -0.51
N PRO A 11 38.08 25.61 -0.67
CA PRO A 11 38.31 24.19 -0.93
C PRO A 11 38.02 23.30 0.29
N ILE A 12 38.20 23.81 1.51
CA ILE A 12 37.92 23.07 2.75
C ILE A 12 36.40 22.92 2.95
N ALA A 13 35.64 24.00 2.72
CA ALA A 13 34.17 23.96 2.77
C ALA A 13 33.58 23.03 1.69
N LEU A 14 34.15 23.01 0.49
CA LEU A 14 33.73 22.12 -0.59
C LEU A 14 34.04 20.65 -0.28
N ALA A 15 35.23 20.37 0.27
CA ALA A 15 35.61 19.02 0.69
C ALA A 15 34.72 18.51 1.83
N ALA A 16 34.39 19.37 2.80
CA ALA A 16 33.46 19.04 3.87
C ALA A 16 32.04 18.76 3.33
N LEU A 17 31.55 19.58 2.39
CA LEU A 17 30.25 19.37 1.74
C LEU A 17 30.20 18.06 0.96
N LEU A 18 31.25 17.73 0.21
CA LEU A 18 31.38 16.47 -0.52
C LEU A 18 31.43 15.27 0.43
N LEU A 19 32.15 15.37 1.54
CA LEU A 19 32.26 14.31 2.53
C LEU A 19 30.93 14.06 3.26
N VAL A 20 30.19 15.13 3.59
CA VAL A 20 28.82 15.05 4.10
C VAL A 20 27.88 14.46 3.05
N GLY A 21 28.00 14.86 1.78
CA GLY A 21 27.19 14.32 0.68
C GLY A 21 27.42 12.82 0.43
N VAL A 22 28.68 12.38 0.46
CA VAL A 22 29.06 10.96 0.33
C VAL A 22 28.59 10.16 1.55
N GLY A 23 28.78 10.68 2.77
CA GLY A 23 28.27 10.06 3.99
C GLY A 23 26.75 9.93 4.02
N ALA A 24 26.04 10.97 3.57
CA ALA A 24 24.59 10.94 3.41
C ALA A 24 24.15 9.90 2.36
N LEU A 25 24.87 9.79 1.24
CA LEU A 25 24.58 8.80 0.19
C LEU A 25 24.82 7.36 0.65
N VAL A 26 25.92 7.10 1.36
CA VAL A 26 26.25 5.79 1.93
C VAL A 26 25.25 5.43 3.03
N GLY A 27 24.91 6.37 3.91
CA GLY A 27 23.88 6.20 4.93
C GLY A 27 22.51 5.89 4.35
N LEU A 28 22.13 6.56 3.25
CA LEU A 28 20.88 6.31 2.52
C LEU A 28 20.83 4.88 1.97
N ARG A 29 21.94 4.37 1.42
CA ARG A 29 22.03 3.00 0.90
C ARG A 29 22.01 1.94 2.01
N PHE A 30 22.65 2.22 3.13
CA PHE A 30 22.62 1.33 4.29
C PHE A 30 21.23 1.27 4.94
N ALA A 31 20.57 2.43 5.08
CA ALA A 31 19.18 2.52 5.53
C ALA A 31 18.23 1.78 4.58
N ALA A 32 18.43 1.89 3.26
CA ALA A 32 17.65 1.14 2.26
C ALA A 32 17.75 -0.38 2.44
N GLY A 33 18.95 -0.91 2.73
CA GLY A 33 19.17 -2.33 3.00
C GLY A 33 18.49 -2.83 4.28
N LEU A 34 18.59 -2.06 5.36
CA LEU A 34 17.93 -2.36 6.64
C LEU A 34 16.39 -2.25 6.52
N LEU A 35 15.91 -1.24 5.80
CA LEU A 35 14.48 -1.07 5.50
C LEU A 35 13.97 -2.21 4.63
N LYS A 36 14.74 -2.70 3.65
CA LYS A 36 14.35 -3.87 2.83
C LYS A 36 14.11 -5.10 3.70
N GLY A 37 15.01 -5.40 4.63
CA GLY A 37 14.85 -6.51 5.57
C GLY A 37 13.58 -6.37 6.42
N LYS A 38 13.37 -5.18 7.02
CA LYS A 38 12.21 -4.91 7.89
C LYS A 38 10.88 -4.80 7.13
N VAL A 39 10.89 -4.33 5.89
CA VAL A 39 9.69 -4.28 5.03
C VAL A 39 9.29 -5.68 4.58
N VAL A 40 10.24 -6.52 4.18
CA VAL A 40 9.95 -7.92 3.82
C VAL A 40 9.49 -8.71 5.05
N GLU A 41 10.14 -8.52 6.21
CA GLU A 41 9.72 -9.12 7.49
C GLU A 41 8.30 -8.65 7.89
N GLY A 42 7.97 -7.37 7.67
CA GLY A 42 6.66 -6.80 7.96
C GLY A 42 5.55 -7.12 6.94
N LEU A 43 5.88 -7.46 5.69
CA LEU A 43 4.93 -7.91 4.67
C LEU A 43 4.51 -9.38 4.86
N GLY A 44 5.25 -10.11 5.68
CA GLY A 44 4.96 -11.48 6.07
C GLY A 44 5.58 -12.53 5.13
N PRO A 45 5.44 -13.82 5.50
CA PRO A 45 6.05 -14.93 4.77
C PRO A 45 5.50 -15.05 3.35
N GLY A 46 6.38 -15.28 2.38
CA GLY A 46 6.03 -15.41 0.96
C GLY A 46 5.95 -14.08 0.19
N SER A 47 6.37 -12.98 0.83
CA SER A 47 6.54 -11.68 0.16
C SER A 47 7.88 -11.58 -0.55
N GLU A 48 7.86 -11.06 -1.77
CA GLU A 48 9.01 -10.78 -2.62
C GLU A 48 9.00 -9.29 -2.96
N VAL A 49 10.17 -8.65 -2.85
CA VAL A 49 10.37 -7.25 -3.25
C VAL A 49 11.60 -7.21 -4.14
N ARG A 50 11.41 -6.80 -5.40
CA ARG A 50 12.50 -6.75 -6.38
C ARG A 50 13.57 -5.75 -5.93
N ASP A 51 13.16 -4.51 -5.70
CA ASP A 51 14.08 -3.45 -5.31
C ASP A 51 13.48 -2.50 -4.27
N VAL A 52 14.37 -1.87 -3.49
CA VAL A 52 14.02 -0.86 -2.49
C VAL A 52 14.90 0.35 -2.74
N GLY A 53 14.32 1.37 -3.34
CA GLY A 53 14.94 2.67 -3.54
C GLY A 53 14.63 3.58 -2.36
N VAL A 54 15.65 4.17 -1.76
CA VAL A 54 15.47 5.31 -0.85
C VAL A 54 15.87 6.56 -1.61
N GLY A 55 14.95 7.51 -1.71
CA GLY A 55 15.18 8.82 -2.29
C GLY A 55 15.20 9.91 -1.21
N PHE A 56 15.59 11.12 -1.60
CA PHE A 56 15.65 12.27 -0.69
C PHE A 56 14.32 12.55 0.01
N SER A 57 13.19 12.28 -0.66
CA SER A 57 11.85 12.59 -0.15
C SER A 57 11.04 11.38 0.30
N GLY A 58 11.62 10.17 0.37
CA GLY A 58 10.87 8.98 0.80
C GLY A 58 11.44 7.66 0.32
N VAL A 59 10.64 6.60 0.47
CA VAL A 59 11.00 5.22 0.13
C VAL A 59 10.13 4.74 -1.01
N ALA A 60 10.72 4.06 -2.00
CA ALA A 60 10.02 3.41 -3.09
C ALA A 60 10.37 1.92 -3.11
N LEU A 61 9.35 1.08 -3.15
CA LEU A 61 9.47 -0.36 -3.37
C LEU A 61 9.09 -0.63 -4.82
N GLU A 62 9.87 -1.46 -5.50
CA GLU A 62 9.57 -1.92 -6.86
C GLU A 62 9.33 -3.41 -6.89
N GLY A 63 8.33 -3.83 -7.68
CA GLY A 63 7.97 -5.22 -7.88
C GLY A 63 7.66 -5.95 -6.57
N VAL A 64 6.69 -5.43 -5.81
CA VAL A 64 6.17 -6.09 -4.61
C VAL A 64 5.24 -7.21 -5.04
N ARG A 65 5.42 -8.41 -4.51
CA ARG A 65 4.61 -9.59 -4.86
C ARG A 65 4.42 -10.48 -3.64
N ILE A 66 3.23 -11.02 -3.48
CA ILE A 66 2.93 -12.07 -2.51
C ILE A 66 2.27 -13.19 -3.30
N LYS A 67 2.94 -14.34 -3.38
CA LYS A 67 2.46 -15.48 -4.15
C LYS A 67 1.20 -16.08 -3.53
N GLY A 68 0.36 -16.66 -4.38
CA GLY A 68 -0.73 -17.54 -3.94
C GLY A 68 -0.17 -18.75 -3.21
N ARG A 69 -0.74 -19.10 -2.05
CA ARG A 69 -0.47 -20.38 -1.38
C ARG A 69 -1.10 -21.53 -2.18
N ALA A 70 -0.72 -22.78 -1.90
CA ALA A 70 -1.34 -23.95 -2.51
C ALA A 70 -2.87 -23.93 -2.35
N GLY A 71 -3.61 -24.17 -3.44
CA GLY A 71 -5.07 -24.08 -3.48
C GLY A 71 -5.66 -22.68 -3.68
N TRP A 72 -4.82 -21.63 -3.79
CA TRP A 72 -5.28 -20.29 -4.14
C TRP A 72 -5.67 -20.22 -5.63
N PRO A 73 -6.77 -19.55 -6.00
CA PRO A 73 -7.28 -19.54 -7.39
C PRO A 73 -6.46 -18.70 -8.38
N ALA A 74 -5.46 -17.96 -7.89
CA ALA A 74 -4.60 -17.10 -8.69
C ALA A 74 -3.11 -17.35 -8.37
N ALA A 75 -2.22 -16.99 -9.30
CA ALA A 75 -0.78 -17.12 -9.08
C ALA A 75 -0.26 -16.21 -7.95
N ASP A 76 -0.89 -15.03 -7.81
CA ASP A 76 -0.52 -14.01 -6.83
C ASP A 76 -1.72 -13.67 -5.95
N THR A 77 -1.48 -13.48 -4.66
CA THR A 77 -2.49 -12.90 -3.77
C THR A 77 -2.49 -11.38 -3.86
N LEU A 78 -1.29 -10.79 -3.91
CA LEU A 78 -1.05 -9.36 -4.09
C LEU A 78 0.16 -9.13 -4.98
N ARG A 79 0.09 -8.11 -5.81
CA ARG A 79 1.22 -7.61 -6.58
C ARG A 79 1.11 -6.10 -6.71
N ALA A 80 2.23 -5.41 -6.77
CA ALA A 80 2.28 -4.00 -7.12
C ALA A 80 3.59 -3.71 -7.82
N ASP A 81 3.53 -2.93 -8.91
CA ASP A 81 4.73 -2.61 -9.66
C ASP A 81 5.60 -1.61 -8.92
N ARG A 82 4.96 -0.63 -8.26
CA ARG A 82 5.65 0.39 -7.48
C ARG A 82 4.83 0.82 -6.28
N VAL A 83 5.45 0.89 -5.11
CA VAL A 83 4.88 1.45 -3.88
C VAL A 83 5.78 2.59 -3.42
N ALA A 84 5.31 3.84 -3.51
CA ALA A 84 6.04 5.01 -3.04
C ALA A 84 5.44 5.51 -1.73
N VAL A 85 6.25 5.58 -0.68
CA VAL A 85 5.89 6.10 0.64
C VAL A 85 6.66 7.40 0.86
N THR A 86 5.91 8.48 1.07
CA THR A 86 6.48 9.81 1.33
C THR A 86 6.18 10.22 2.77
N PRO A 87 7.19 10.33 3.64
CA PRO A 87 7.02 10.85 5.00
C PRO A 87 6.73 12.35 5.01
N SER A 88 6.22 12.84 6.13
CA SER A 88 6.10 14.26 6.41
C SER A 88 7.39 14.77 7.05
N LEU A 89 8.18 15.56 6.31
CA LEU A 89 9.45 16.11 6.81
C LEU A 89 9.25 17.01 8.05
N LEU A 90 8.19 17.81 8.07
CA LEU A 90 7.82 18.64 9.23
C LEU A 90 7.41 17.80 10.44
N GLY A 91 6.75 16.66 10.20
CA GLY A 91 6.36 15.74 11.29
C GLY A 91 7.57 15.10 11.96
N LEU A 92 8.57 14.71 11.17
CA LEU A 92 9.83 14.14 11.67
C LEU A 92 10.60 15.14 12.57
N LEU A 93 10.55 16.44 12.25
CA LEU A 93 11.15 17.50 13.08
C LEU A 93 10.43 17.69 14.42
N SER A 94 9.12 17.41 14.47
CA SER A 94 8.29 17.54 15.68
C SER A 94 8.14 16.25 16.48
N GLY A 95 8.78 15.16 16.07
CA GLY A 95 8.67 13.84 16.72
C GLY A 95 7.37 13.08 16.40
N ASP A 96 6.54 13.55 15.46
CA ASP A 96 5.30 12.88 15.02
C ASP A 96 5.55 12.05 13.76
N ILE A 97 5.39 10.72 13.86
CA ILE A 97 5.56 9.80 12.72
C ILE A 97 4.34 9.90 11.81
N ARG A 98 4.42 10.81 10.84
CA ARG A 98 3.36 11.06 9.86
C ARG A 98 3.80 10.70 8.44
N VAL A 99 2.98 9.90 7.77
CA VAL A 99 3.12 9.59 6.34
C VAL A 99 2.23 10.56 5.55
N ARG A 100 2.85 11.38 4.71
CA ARG A 100 2.13 12.34 3.87
C ARG A 100 1.35 11.62 2.77
N SER A 101 1.98 10.66 2.09
CA SER A 101 1.32 9.92 1.03
C SER A 101 1.90 8.55 0.80
N ILE A 102 1.03 7.58 0.51
CA ILE A 102 1.37 6.28 -0.06
C ILE A 102 0.78 6.23 -1.47
N THR A 103 1.57 5.94 -2.48
CA THR A 103 1.09 5.77 -3.86
C THR A 103 1.47 4.38 -4.35
N VAL A 104 0.47 3.61 -4.78
CA VAL A 104 0.65 2.26 -5.32
C VAL A 104 0.27 2.27 -6.79
N GLY A 105 1.25 1.96 -7.64
CA GLY A 105 1.08 1.86 -9.09
C GLY A 105 0.83 0.41 -9.51
N ARG A 106 -0.21 0.24 -10.32
CA ARG A 106 -0.69 -1.04 -10.85
C ARG A 106 -0.80 -2.13 -9.77
N PRO A 107 -1.49 -1.86 -8.64
CA PRO A 107 -1.75 -2.91 -7.66
C PRO A 107 -2.68 -3.97 -8.24
N TYR A 108 -2.40 -5.22 -7.96
CA TYR A 108 -3.26 -6.36 -8.20
C TYR A 108 -3.57 -7.03 -6.87
N LEU A 109 -4.85 -7.32 -6.63
CA LEU A 109 -5.31 -8.08 -5.47
C LEU A 109 -6.28 -9.16 -5.94
N SER A 110 -6.01 -10.41 -5.58
CA SER A 110 -7.01 -11.47 -5.68
C SER A 110 -7.71 -11.66 -4.34
N VAL A 111 -9.02 -11.82 -4.35
CA VAL A 111 -9.86 -12.09 -3.19
C VAL A 111 -10.55 -13.42 -3.45
N TRP A 112 -10.56 -14.31 -2.46
CA TRP A 112 -11.21 -15.61 -2.61
C TRP A 112 -12.30 -15.78 -1.54
N ARG A 113 -13.53 -16.00 -2.00
CA ARG A 113 -14.62 -16.46 -1.14
C ARG A 113 -14.73 -17.97 -1.27
N SER A 114 -14.41 -18.68 -0.20
CA SER A 114 -14.49 -20.15 -0.19
C SER A 114 -15.93 -20.64 -0.02
N ARG A 115 -16.15 -21.95 -0.22
CA ARG A 115 -17.48 -22.58 -0.16
C ARG A 115 -18.19 -22.44 1.18
N ASP A 116 -17.41 -22.29 2.25
CA ASP A 116 -17.88 -21.98 3.61
C ASP A 116 -18.38 -20.53 3.77
N GLY A 117 -18.32 -19.72 2.70
CA GLY A 117 -18.68 -18.31 2.70
C GLY A 117 -17.60 -17.39 3.28
N SER A 118 -16.49 -17.94 3.79
CA SER A 118 -15.42 -17.14 4.37
C SER A 118 -14.67 -16.36 3.28
N LEU A 119 -14.50 -15.06 3.51
CA LEU A 119 -13.81 -14.16 2.59
C LEU A 119 -12.34 -14.10 3.00
N ARG A 120 -11.47 -14.60 2.12
CA ARG A 120 -10.03 -14.68 2.35
C ARG A 120 -9.34 -13.61 1.51
N PHE A 121 -8.64 -12.73 2.20
CA PHE A 121 -7.88 -11.61 1.64
C PHE A 121 -6.56 -11.55 2.41
N LEU A 122 -5.43 -11.48 1.67
CA LEU A 122 -4.10 -11.23 2.23
C LEU A 122 -3.84 -11.88 3.59
N PRO A 123 -3.80 -13.23 3.66
CA PRO A 123 -3.79 -13.91 4.94
C PRO A 123 -2.56 -13.54 5.79
N SER A 124 -1.43 -13.16 5.20
CA SER A 124 -0.20 -12.84 5.95
C SER A 124 -0.24 -11.52 6.75
N LEU A 125 -1.04 -10.52 6.39
CA LEU A 125 -1.07 -9.23 7.11
C LEU A 125 -2.10 -9.22 8.26
N LEU A 126 -3.13 -10.07 8.18
CA LEU A 126 -4.13 -10.22 9.23
C LEU A 126 -3.82 -11.40 10.16
N GLU A 127 -3.23 -12.49 9.65
CA GLU A 127 -2.76 -13.60 10.49
C GLU A 127 -1.54 -13.18 11.34
N ALA A 128 -0.67 -12.28 10.87
CA ALA A 128 0.39 -11.70 11.72
C ALA A 128 -0.17 -10.88 12.90
N GLY A 129 -1.43 -10.43 12.83
CA GLY A 129 -2.16 -9.83 13.95
C GLY A 129 -2.97 -10.81 14.78
N ALA A 130 -3.20 -12.04 14.30
CA ALA A 130 -4.15 -12.99 14.89
C ALA A 130 -3.53 -14.34 15.34
N ALA A 131 -2.34 -14.70 14.86
CA ALA A 131 -1.72 -16.01 15.08
C ALA A 131 -0.27 -15.87 15.59
N GLY A 132 -0.15 -15.32 16.79
CA GLY A 132 1.06 -15.36 17.61
C GLY A 132 0.76 -14.72 18.96
N PRO A 133 1.28 -15.23 20.09
CA PRO A 133 1.22 -14.46 21.33
C PRO A 133 1.77 -13.06 21.03
N PRO A 134 1.14 -11.98 21.52
CA PRO A 134 1.63 -10.63 21.27
C PRO A 134 3.11 -10.63 21.62
N SER A 135 3.96 -10.43 20.61
CA SER A 135 5.39 -10.28 20.86
C SER A 135 5.48 -9.17 21.89
N ALA A 136 6.10 -9.46 23.05
CA ALA A 136 6.18 -8.59 24.22
C ALA A 136 7.10 -7.38 23.97
N GLY A 137 6.98 -6.77 22.79
CA GLY A 137 7.55 -5.49 22.43
C GLY A 137 6.55 -4.36 22.72
N PRO A 138 7.04 -3.14 22.91
CA PRO A 138 6.18 -1.97 23.08
C PRO A 138 5.19 -1.83 21.90
N PRO A 139 3.96 -1.36 22.15
CA PRO A 139 2.96 -1.15 21.11
C PRO A 139 3.54 -0.27 20.00
N ALA A 140 3.34 -0.67 18.74
CA ALA A 140 3.83 0.09 17.60
C ALA A 140 3.30 1.54 17.69
N PRO A 141 4.18 2.55 17.49
CA PRO A 141 3.77 3.94 17.60
C PRO A 141 2.65 4.24 16.58
N PRO A 142 1.65 5.07 16.95
CA PRO A 142 0.56 5.40 16.05
C PRO A 142 1.09 6.14 14.83
N VAL A 143 0.75 5.66 13.63
CA VAL A 143 1.15 6.28 12.36
C VAL A 143 -0.06 6.88 11.69
N ARG A 144 0.00 8.19 11.39
CA ARG A 144 -1.04 8.87 10.62
C ARG A 144 -0.65 8.95 9.16
N ILE A 145 -1.51 8.45 8.29
CA ILE A 145 -1.35 8.48 6.84
C ILE A 145 -2.37 9.45 6.26
N SER A 146 -1.90 10.57 5.73
CA SER A 146 -2.81 11.61 5.20
C SER A 146 -3.50 11.17 3.91
N ARG A 147 -2.82 10.40 3.06
CA ARG A 147 -3.37 9.97 1.77
C ARG A 147 -2.77 8.66 1.28
N ILE A 148 -3.62 7.78 0.78
CA ILE A 148 -3.24 6.60 0.00
C ILE A 148 -3.85 6.75 -1.40
N ARG A 149 -3.07 6.52 -2.45
CA ARG A 149 -3.53 6.52 -3.83
C ARG A 149 -3.20 5.20 -4.50
N LEU A 150 -4.19 4.62 -5.16
CA LEU A 150 -4.03 3.47 -6.05
C LEU A 150 -4.22 3.97 -7.48
N ARG A 151 -3.33 3.57 -8.40
CA ARG A 151 -3.36 3.94 -9.81
C ARG A 151 -3.39 2.70 -10.67
N GLU A 152 -4.31 2.64 -11.62
CA GLU A 152 -4.40 1.56 -12.62
C GLU A 152 -4.43 0.17 -11.98
N GLY A 153 -5.16 0.04 -10.86
CA GLY A 153 -5.24 -1.22 -10.14
C GLY A 153 -6.15 -2.25 -10.79
N ALA A 154 -6.03 -3.50 -10.35
CA ALA A 154 -6.91 -4.59 -10.69
C ALA A 154 -7.27 -5.41 -9.45
N VAL A 155 -8.52 -5.83 -9.36
CA VAL A 155 -9.01 -6.74 -8.31
C VAL A 155 -9.73 -7.90 -8.98
N GLU A 156 -9.43 -9.11 -8.53
CA GLU A 156 -10.12 -10.32 -8.97
C GLU A 156 -10.75 -11.02 -7.78
N LEU A 157 -12.08 -11.08 -7.77
CA LEU A 157 -12.83 -11.88 -6.82
C LEU A 157 -13.10 -13.25 -7.44
N PHE A 158 -12.76 -14.29 -6.71
CA PHE A 158 -13.11 -15.67 -7.01
C PHE A 158 -14.13 -16.12 -5.98
N ASP A 159 -15.36 -16.41 -6.41
CA ASP A 159 -16.44 -16.81 -5.52
C ASP A 159 -16.85 -18.27 -5.73
N ALA A 160 -16.48 -19.11 -4.76
CA ALA A 160 -16.78 -20.53 -4.77
C ALA A 160 -18.15 -20.88 -4.15
N THR A 161 -18.91 -19.90 -3.62
CA THR A 161 -20.24 -20.16 -3.06
C THR A 161 -21.31 -20.30 -4.14
N VAL A 162 -21.11 -19.65 -5.29
CA VAL A 162 -22.12 -19.56 -6.36
C VAL A 162 -21.81 -20.43 -7.59
N ALA A 163 -20.56 -20.89 -7.78
CA ALA A 163 -20.18 -21.66 -8.96
C ALA A 163 -19.03 -22.64 -8.72
N THR A 164 -18.93 -23.65 -9.58
CA THR A 164 -17.77 -24.58 -9.67
C THR A 164 -17.40 -24.76 -11.14
N PRO A 165 -16.24 -24.28 -11.62
CA PRO A 165 -15.18 -23.56 -10.88
C PRO A 165 -15.66 -22.21 -10.30
N PRO A 166 -14.94 -21.62 -9.32
CA PRO A 166 -15.34 -20.36 -8.67
C PRO A 166 -15.64 -19.24 -9.68
N LEU A 167 -16.72 -18.51 -9.46
CA LEU A 167 -17.10 -17.38 -10.30
C LEU A 167 -16.02 -16.30 -10.21
N ARG A 168 -15.47 -15.90 -11.36
CA ARG A 168 -14.46 -14.85 -11.43
C ARG A 168 -15.10 -13.52 -11.78
N VAL A 169 -15.02 -12.56 -10.87
CA VAL A 169 -15.41 -11.17 -11.08
C VAL A 169 -14.14 -10.31 -11.11
N ARG A 170 -13.94 -9.55 -12.18
CA ARG A 170 -12.71 -8.75 -12.38
C ARG A 170 -13.04 -7.27 -12.49
N LEU A 171 -12.38 -6.47 -11.67
CA LEU A 171 -12.39 -5.02 -11.71
C LEU A 171 -11.01 -4.53 -12.15
N GLU A 172 -10.94 -3.67 -13.14
CA GLU A 172 -9.68 -3.14 -13.69
C GLU A 172 -9.69 -1.60 -13.72
N GLN A 173 -8.54 -1.02 -14.09
CA GLN A 173 -8.36 0.43 -14.20
C GLN A 173 -8.81 1.14 -12.91
N ILE A 174 -8.45 0.54 -11.77
CA ILE A 174 -8.86 1.02 -10.47
C ILE A 174 -8.02 2.24 -10.11
N ASP A 175 -8.68 3.38 -10.02
CA ASP A 175 -8.13 4.58 -9.40
C ASP A 175 -8.84 4.79 -8.08
N ALA A 176 -8.08 4.80 -6.99
CA ALA A 176 -8.65 4.99 -5.66
C ALA A 176 -7.84 5.98 -4.84
N THR A 177 -8.53 6.71 -3.98
CA THR A 177 -7.92 7.60 -2.98
C THR A 177 -8.55 7.33 -1.64
N VAL A 178 -7.73 7.05 -0.63
CA VAL A 178 -8.11 6.96 0.78
C VAL A 178 -7.41 8.10 1.52
N ARG A 179 -8.09 8.72 2.49
CA ARG A 179 -7.57 9.86 3.27
C ARG A 179 -7.80 9.65 4.75
N ASP A 180 -6.89 10.23 5.53
CA ASP A 180 -6.99 10.33 6.99
C ASP A 180 -7.01 8.96 7.68
N VAL A 181 -6.09 8.07 7.31
CA VAL A 181 -5.95 6.74 7.90
C VAL A 181 -5.04 6.80 9.12
N SER A 182 -5.48 6.24 10.24
CA SER A 182 -4.67 6.11 11.46
C SER A 182 -4.36 4.63 11.70
N ALA A 183 -3.10 4.21 11.68
CA ALA A 183 -2.70 2.84 12.01
C ALA A 183 -2.12 2.77 13.44
N PRO A 184 -2.31 1.67 14.19
CA PRO A 184 -3.04 0.45 13.82
C PRO A 184 -4.55 0.52 14.12
N THR A 185 -5.02 1.48 14.92
CA THR A 185 -6.38 1.49 15.49
C THR A 185 -7.50 1.86 14.50
N LEU A 186 -7.16 2.35 13.30
CA LEU A 186 -8.11 2.94 12.33
C LEU A 186 -8.99 4.03 12.97
N ALA A 187 -8.44 4.72 13.96
CA ALA A 187 -9.13 5.77 14.71
C ALA A 187 -9.49 6.98 13.82
N GLY A 188 -10.66 7.54 14.08
CA GLY A 188 -11.21 8.70 13.37
C GLY A 188 -11.96 8.32 12.08
N ARG A 189 -12.27 9.35 11.29
CA ARG A 189 -13.04 9.23 10.05
C ARG A 189 -12.11 9.10 8.84
N THR A 190 -12.08 7.90 8.27
CA THR A 190 -11.38 7.61 7.02
C THR A 190 -12.31 7.88 5.83
N ARG A 191 -11.84 8.63 4.83
CA ARG A 191 -12.60 8.89 3.59
C ARG A 191 -12.00 8.09 2.45
N PHE A 192 -12.86 7.57 1.57
CA PHE A 192 -12.41 6.81 0.41
C PHE A 192 -13.23 7.14 -0.82
N GLU A 193 -12.58 7.04 -1.97
CA GLU A 193 -13.19 7.14 -3.28
C GLU A 193 -12.47 6.20 -4.23
N LEU A 194 -13.21 5.52 -5.08
CA LEU A 194 -12.73 4.54 -6.05
C LEU A 194 -13.56 4.64 -7.32
N THR A 195 -12.87 4.56 -8.46
CA THR A 195 -13.46 4.29 -9.77
C THR A 195 -12.80 3.09 -10.41
N GLY A 196 -13.53 2.35 -11.23
CA GLY A 196 -12.96 1.25 -12.01
C GLY A 196 -13.90 0.71 -13.07
N ILE A 197 -13.40 -0.23 -13.85
CA ILE A 197 -14.11 -0.94 -14.93
C ILE A 197 -14.39 -2.37 -14.50
N LEU A 198 -15.67 -2.71 -14.34
CA LEU A 198 -16.12 -4.07 -14.03
C LEU A 198 -16.26 -4.85 -15.34
N LYS A 199 -15.46 -5.91 -15.48
CA LYS A 199 -15.46 -6.76 -16.66
C LYS A 199 -16.73 -7.59 -16.72
N GLY A 200 -17.44 -7.53 -17.85
CA GLY A 200 -18.62 -8.34 -18.12
C GLY A 200 -18.37 -9.38 -19.21
N VAL A 201 -19.40 -10.16 -19.53
CA VAL A 201 -19.34 -11.18 -20.60
C VAL A 201 -19.54 -10.52 -21.96
N GLN A 202 -20.54 -9.66 -22.08
CA GLN A 202 -20.89 -8.97 -23.32
C GLN A 202 -20.35 -7.53 -23.35
N ARG A 203 -20.31 -6.86 -22.20
CA ARG A 203 -19.86 -5.46 -22.08
C ARG A 203 -19.28 -5.15 -20.72
N ASP A 204 -18.36 -4.18 -20.70
CA ASP A 204 -17.80 -3.67 -19.46
C ASP A 204 -18.68 -2.58 -18.85
N GLY A 205 -18.78 -2.59 -17.51
CA GLY A 205 -19.47 -1.57 -16.74
C GLY A 205 -18.50 -0.63 -16.02
N ARG A 206 -18.97 0.55 -15.65
CA ARG A 206 -18.23 1.47 -14.77
C ARG A 206 -18.75 1.37 -13.35
N VAL A 207 -17.83 1.36 -12.40
CA VAL A 207 -18.11 1.35 -10.97
C VAL A 207 -17.52 2.60 -10.35
N ARG A 208 -18.30 3.27 -9.53
CA ARG A 208 -17.83 4.31 -8.62
C ARG A 208 -18.28 3.98 -7.21
N VAL A 209 -17.36 4.01 -6.27
CA VAL A 209 -17.62 3.81 -4.85
C VAL A 209 -17.01 4.97 -4.11
N GLY A 210 -17.72 5.55 -3.17
CA GLY A 210 -17.20 6.64 -2.37
C GLY A 210 -17.94 6.78 -1.06
N GLY A 211 -17.25 7.31 -0.06
CA GLY A 211 -17.82 7.37 1.27
C GLY A 211 -16.81 7.66 2.35
N TRP A 212 -17.25 7.41 3.58
CA TRP A 212 -16.43 7.50 4.77
C TRP A 212 -16.83 6.42 5.77
N LEU A 213 -15.89 6.06 6.63
CA LEU A 213 -16.06 5.10 7.72
C LEU A 213 -15.38 5.63 8.97
N GLU A 214 -15.94 5.34 10.14
CA GLU A 214 -15.43 5.75 11.45
C GLU A 214 -15.00 4.52 12.27
N SER A 215 -13.99 4.72 13.11
CA SER A 215 -13.29 3.70 13.88
C SER A 215 -14.20 2.58 14.44
N GLY A 216 -13.77 1.33 14.25
CA GLY A 216 -14.50 0.15 14.72
C GLY A 216 -15.75 -0.20 13.90
N GLY A 217 -15.92 0.40 12.71
CA GLY A 217 -17.04 0.13 11.81
C GLY A 217 -18.41 0.56 12.36
N ARG A 218 -18.42 1.39 13.42
CA ARG A 218 -19.63 1.78 14.13
C ARG A 218 -20.50 2.75 13.33
N ASP A 219 -19.87 3.55 12.48
CA ASP A 219 -20.56 4.51 11.62
C ASP A 219 -19.88 4.57 10.24
N ALA A 220 -20.69 4.62 9.20
CA ALA A 220 -20.23 4.66 7.82
C ALA A 220 -21.30 5.22 6.89
N SER A 221 -20.87 5.92 5.85
CA SER A 221 -21.70 6.29 4.72
C SER A 221 -21.00 5.86 3.45
N VAL A 222 -21.65 5.00 2.68
CA VAL A 222 -21.09 4.43 1.45
C VAL A 222 -22.08 4.59 0.31
N GLY A 223 -21.65 5.26 -0.75
CA GLY A 223 -22.37 5.35 -2.02
C GLY A 223 -21.72 4.45 -3.06
N VAL A 224 -22.54 3.66 -3.76
CA VAL A 224 -22.12 2.82 -4.89
C VAL A 224 -22.93 3.21 -6.11
N GLN A 225 -22.24 3.47 -7.22
CA GLN A 225 -22.86 3.75 -8.51
C GLN A 225 -22.32 2.76 -9.54
N LEU A 226 -23.24 2.07 -10.20
CA LEU A 226 -22.98 1.12 -11.28
C LEU A 226 -23.57 1.67 -12.56
N ARG A 227 -22.79 1.72 -13.64
CA ARG A 227 -23.25 2.20 -14.95
C ARG A 227 -22.90 1.20 -16.04
N SER A 228 -23.90 0.81 -16.83
CA SER A 228 -23.73 -0.09 -17.97
C SER A 228 -23.10 -1.44 -17.61
N VAL A 229 -23.27 -1.89 -16.37
CA VAL A 229 -22.79 -3.20 -15.92
C VAL A 229 -23.57 -4.30 -16.62
N ASP A 230 -22.84 -5.31 -17.09
CA ASP A 230 -23.42 -6.53 -17.61
C ASP A 230 -23.93 -7.40 -16.46
N LEU A 231 -25.25 -7.47 -16.28
CA LEU A 231 -25.87 -8.27 -15.24
C LEU A 231 -25.74 -9.77 -15.49
N VAL A 232 -25.44 -10.20 -16.73
CA VAL A 232 -25.20 -11.63 -17.03
C VAL A 232 -23.98 -12.14 -16.25
N ALA A 233 -22.95 -11.29 -16.11
CA ALA A 233 -21.75 -11.63 -15.33
C ALA A 233 -22.02 -11.76 -13.81
N LEU A 234 -23.14 -11.22 -13.33
CA LEU A 234 -23.52 -11.21 -11.92
C LEU A 234 -24.72 -12.11 -11.61
N GLN A 235 -25.34 -12.74 -12.61
CA GLN A 235 -26.53 -13.60 -12.46
C GLN A 235 -26.40 -14.71 -11.40
N PRO A 236 -25.23 -15.30 -11.12
CA PRO A 236 -25.12 -16.31 -10.07
C PRO A 236 -25.36 -15.80 -8.63
N TYR A 237 -25.40 -14.46 -8.42
CA TYR A 237 -25.75 -13.82 -7.16
C TYR A 237 -27.25 -13.48 -7.09
#